data_AF-A0A956KJL9-F1
#
_entry.id   AF-A0A956KJL9-F1
#
_cell.length_a   1.000
_cell.length_b   1.000
_cell.length_c   1.000
_cell.angle_alpha   90.00
_cell.angle_beta   90.00
_cell.angle_gamma   90.00
#
_symmetry.space_group_name_H-M   'P 1'
#
loop_
_entity.id
_entity.type
_entity.pdbx_description
1 polymer ?
#
loop_
_entity_poly.entity_id
_entity_poly.type
_entity_poly.pdbx_seq_one_letter_code
_entity_poly.pdbx_strand_id
1 'polypeptide(L)'
;ASIEGYLAPQVGFETISEARERCLDRSELLFDGPALERGFLCDRKLARSPRRRAVYASDLMHAISDVPTVRAIQRLTMAKSANGKAERWALEIAEDGVPTLAAGSKLVLLRDGLPLPLDEGALSAALSRAHARSEDPVLPLGKRDITVVAGRDRDLGRYHSLLNQLPLVYGVGPFGLPASATPARRAQAKQLRAFVAFFDQILANCFAQLAHARELFSHYGEAPRTYFGQVLEDPAINFDALRLLDRGRHQVWLDEAVVDTAVDELGSLERRARFLGHLLARYAEELDEVDVGGQQQAAERTMADIRRKLAFLRDYPRISAGRGSGYDVFRPNSVAGMAQRLRLELGVPPDAEHPGFEIVEHLLLRPVAEDRNQKGEEGEEAVPLLAGVDRSDPYSMQLAVVFREPPAALGKHHAATYEQLVERLVAEHTPAHLGVTLHWFGDETGGKHWSTFLDCHRRFREALAAYREPQLRGTAASPEELQLA
;
A
#
# COMPACT_ATOMS: atom_id res chain seq x y z
N ALA A 1 -30.26 13.26 19.84
CA ALA A 1 -30.54 12.36 18.71
C ALA A 1 -31.30 13.06 17.57
N SER A 2 -32.64 13.06 17.50
CA SER A 2 -33.35 13.59 16.31
C SER A 2 -33.06 15.06 16.00
N ILE A 3 -33.03 15.92 17.04
CA ILE A 3 -32.66 17.32 16.90
C ILE A 3 -31.22 17.45 16.36
N GLU A 4 -30.27 16.72 16.93
CA GLU A 4 -28.86 16.75 16.51
C GLU A 4 -28.69 16.24 15.07
N GLY A 5 -29.39 15.17 14.68
CA GLY A 5 -29.36 14.65 13.31
C GLY A 5 -29.99 15.61 12.30
N TYR A 6 -30.95 16.44 12.71
CA TYR A 6 -31.41 17.55 11.89
C TYR A 6 -30.34 18.65 11.77
N LEU A 7 -29.75 19.09 12.89
CA LEU A 7 -28.75 20.16 12.91
C LEU A 7 -27.49 19.79 12.11
N ALA A 8 -26.98 18.58 12.31
CA ALA A 8 -25.79 18.02 11.68
C ALA A 8 -26.12 16.64 11.10
N PRO A 9 -26.66 16.56 9.87
CA PRO A 9 -27.01 15.29 9.25
C PRO A 9 -25.74 14.48 8.99
N GLN A 10 -25.73 13.23 9.48
CA GLN A 10 -24.63 12.30 9.23
C GLN A 10 -24.74 11.71 7.83
N VAL A 11 -23.62 11.65 7.12
CA VAL A 11 -23.49 10.94 5.86
C VAL A 11 -22.94 9.57 6.16
N GLY A 12 -23.82 8.56 6.21
CA GLY A 12 -23.38 7.20 6.52
C GLY A 12 -22.58 6.55 5.38
N PHE A 13 -21.79 5.53 5.71
CA PHE A 13 -21.05 4.72 4.75
C PHE A 13 -21.91 3.62 4.13
N GLU A 14 -21.50 3.12 2.97
CA GLU A 14 -22.18 2.03 2.25
C GLU A 14 -21.22 0.85 2.03
N THR A 15 -21.76 -0.37 2.00
CA THR A 15 -21.00 -1.55 1.61
C THR A 15 -20.67 -1.52 0.11
N ILE A 16 -19.69 -2.32 -0.33
CA ILE A 16 -19.32 -2.44 -1.75
C ILE A 16 -20.52 -2.81 -2.64
N SER A 17 -21.42 -3.66 -2.15
CA SER A 17 -22.62 -4.06 -2.91
C SER A 17 -23.60 -2.90 -3.08
N GLU A 18 -23.89 -2.18 -2.01
CA GLU A 18 -24.77 -1.01 -2.05
C GLU A 18 -24.20 0.11 -2.90
N ALA A 19 -22.89 0.37 -2.77
CA ALA A 19 -22.21 1.42 -3.52
C ALA A 19 -22.16 1.09 -5.02
N ARG A 20 -21.99 -0.18 -5.40
CA ARG A 20 -22.08 -0.63 -6.80
C ARG A 20 -23.47 -0.40 -7.41
N GLU A 21 -24.53 -0.55 -6.63
CA GLU A 21 -25.89 -0.32 -7.11
C GLU A 21 -26.25 1.17 -7.19
N ARG A 22 -25.72 2.00 -6.28
CA ARG A 22 -26.21 3.38 -6.07
C ARG A 22 -25.28 4.47 -6.58
N CYS A 23 -23.97 4.24 -6.53
CA CYS A 23 -22.99 5.30 -6.72
C CYS A 23 -22.56 5.47 -8.17
N LEU A 24 -22.34 4.37 -8.90
CA LEU A 24 -21.66 4.45 -10.20
C LEU A 24 -22.06 3.30 -11.13
N ASP A 25 -22.15 3.59 -12.44
CA ASP A 25 -22.26 2.57 -13.49
C ASP A 25 -20.93 1.86 -13.77
N ARG A 26 -19.80 2.42 -13.28
CA ARG A 26 -18.44 1.87 -13.44
C ARG A 26 -17.81 1.53 -12.09
N SER A 27 -17.40 0.28 -11.91
CA SER A 27 -16.82 -0.21 -10.65
C SER A 27 -15.48 0.41 -10.27
N GLU A 28 -14.73 0.96 -11.22
CA GLU A 28 -13.39 1.51 -11.00
C GLU A 28 -13.42 2.83 -10.21
N LEU A 29 -14.41 3.67 -10.51
CA LEU A 29 -14.59 4.96 -9.83
C LEU A 29 -15.01 4.79 -8.35
N LEU A 30 -15.41 3.59 -7.94
CA LEU A 30 -15.76 3.30 -6.55
C LEU A 30 -14.54 3.34 -5.63
N PHE A 31 -13.36 3.04 -6.17
CA PHE A 31 -12.09 3.04 -5.45
C PHE A 31 -11.30 4.34 -5.66
N ASP A 32 -11.98 5.40 -6.10
CA ASP A 32 -11.39 6.74 -6.16
C ASP A 32 -11.34 7.36 -4.75
N GLY A 33 -10.21 7.97 -4.42
CA GLY A 33 -9.94 8.53 -3.09
C GLY A 33 -9.28 7.58 -2.09
N PRO A 34 -9.32 7.91 -0.78
CA PRO A 34 -8.63 7.14 0.25
C PRO A 34 -9.33 5.80 0.54
N ALA A 35 -8.56 4.80 0.98
CA ALA A 35 -9.12 3.55 1.47
C ALA A 35 -9.83 3.77 2.81
N LEU A 36 -11.15 3.59 2.83
CA LEU A 36 -12.01 3.84 3.99
C LEU A 36 -12.37 2.54 4.71
N GLU A 37 -12.22 2.52 6.03
CA GLU A 37 -12.45 1.31 6.81
C GLU A 37 -13.93 0.99 7.05
N ARG A 38 -14.78 2.02 7.01
CA ARG A 38 -16.21 1.96 7.31
C ARG A 38 -17.08 1.75 6.06
N GLY A 39 -16.48 1.66 4.87
CA GLY A 39 -17.17 1.47 3.59
C GLY A 39 -16.96 2.64 2.64
N PHE A 40 -17.87 2.83 1.70
CA PHE A 40 -17.76 3.85 0.65
C PHE A 40 -18.65 5.06 0.95
N LEU A 41 -18.17 6.24 0.54
CA LEU A 41 -18.95 7.47 0.56
C LEU A 41 -19.38 7.80 -0.88
N CYS A 42 -20.68 7.88 -1.07
CA CYS A 42 -21.28 8.13 -2.37
C CYS A 42 -21.41 9.63 -2.64
N ASP A 43 -20.89 10.14 -3.75
CA ASP A 43 -21.03 11.57 -4.11
C ASP A 43 -22.48 12.02 -4.19
N ARG A 44 -23.38 11.16 -4.71
CA ARG A 44 -24.82 11.44 -4.74
C ARG A 44 -25.43 11.59 -3.34
N LYS A 45 -24.89 10.87 -2.35
CA LYS A 45 -25.33 10.96 -0.95
C LYS A 45 -24.76 12.21 -0.28
N LEU A 46 -23.49 12.54 -0.54
CA LEU A 46 -22.86 13.78 -0.09
C LEU A 46 -23.58 15.02 -0.65
N ALA A 47 -23.87 15.04 -1.95
CA ALA A 47 -24.57 16.15 -2.61
C ALA A 47 -26.00 16.38 -2.07
N ARG A 48 -26.65 15.35 -1.51
CA ARG A 48 -27.97 15.44 -0.88
C ARG A 48 -27.94 15.92 0.57
N SER A 49 -26.74 16.08 1.15
CA SER A 49 -26.54 16.54 2.53
C SER A 49 -25.74 17.85 2.56
N PRO A 50 -26.22 18.93 1.92
CA PRO A 50 -25.51 20.21 1.95
C PRO A 50 -25.47 20.79 3.35
N ARG A 51 -24.41 21.55 3.65
CA ARG A 51 -24.31 22.31 4.89
C ARG A 51 -25.47 23.29 5.01
N ARG A 52 -26.14 23.27 6.17
CA ARG A 52 -27.26 24.18 6.45
C ARG A 52 -26.74 25.59 6.67
N ARG A 53 -27.49 26.58 6.14
CA ARG A 53 -27.27 28.01 6.36
C ARG A 53 -28.23 28.63 7.37
N ALA A 54 -29.34 27.94 7.66
CA ALA A 54 -30.28 28.32 8.68
C ALA A 54 -30.92 27.08 9.32
N VAL A 55 -31.33 27.24 10.58
CA VAL A 55 -32.15 26.28 11.33
C VAL A 55 -33.57 26.83 11.40
N TYR A 56 -34.53 26.13 10.80
CA TYR A 56 -35.92 26.54 10.80
C TYR A 56 -36.70 25.85 11.92
N ALA A 57 -37.57 26.61 12.60
CA ALA A 57 -38.43 26.07 13.64
C ALA A 57 -39.38 24.99 13.10
N SER A 58 -39.88 25.14 11.86
CA SER A 58 -40.72 24.15 11.18
C SER A 58 -40.06 22.79 11.10
N ASP A 59 -38.81 22.76 10.65
CA ASP A 59 -38.10 21.50 10.45
C ASP A 59 -37.72 20.84 11.78
N LEU A 60 -37.38 21.63 12.79
CA LEU A 60 -37.19 21.12 14.14
C LEU A 60 -38.49 20.55 14.71
N MET A 61 -39.63 21.20 14.46
CA MET A 61 -40.93 20.68 14.85
C MET A 61 -41.21 19.35 14.17
N HIS A 62 -40.87 19.20 12.87
CA HIS A 62 -40.97 17.92 12.18
C HIS A 62 -40.04 16.86 12.80
N ALA A 63 -38.75 17.17 12.97
CA ALA A 63 -37.77 16.24 13.56
C ALA A 63 -38.14 15.77 14.98
N ILE A 64 -38.81 16.63 15.76
CA ILE A 64 -39.32 16.27 17.10
C ILE A 64 -40.61 15.44 16.98
N SER A 65 -41.52 15.79 16.06
CA SER A 65 -42.80 15.10 15.88
C SER A 65 -42.65 13.72 15.23
N ASP A 66 -41.57 13.48 14.48
CA ASP A 66 -41.24 12.18 13.89
C ASP A 66 -40.88 11.12 14.95
N VAL A 67 -40.62 11.53 16.20
CA VAL A 67 -40.42 10.60 17.31
C VAL A 67 -41.78 9.99 17.68
N PRO A 68 -42.00 8.66 17.56
CA PRO A 68 -43.34 8.06 17.65
C PRO A 68 -44.09 8.30 18.96
N THR A 69 -43.37 8.59 20.05
CA THR A 69 -43.93 8.84 21.38
C THR A 69 -44.33 10.31 21.61
N VAL A 70 -43.96 11.22 20.72
CA VAL A 70 -44.28 12.65 20.83
C VAL A 70 -45.64 12.91 20.17
N ARG A 71 -46.60 13.38 20.96
CA ARG A 71 -47.95 13.69 20.47
C ARG A 71 -48.11 15.14 19.98
N ALA A 72 -47.47 16.08 20.68
CA ALA A 72 -47.60 17.50 20.40
C ALA A 72 -46.42 18.29 20.97
N ILE A 73 -46.12 19.42 20.35
CA ILE A 73 -45.11 20.38 20.81
C ILE A 73 -45.87 21.60 21.35
N GLN A 74 -45.77 21.87 22.65
CA GLN A 74 -46.47 23.02 23.26
C GLN A 74 -45.75 24.35 23.01
N ARG A 75 -44.41 24.34 23.08
CA ARG A 75 -43.58 25.53 22.90
C ARG A 75 -42.21 25.14 22.37
N LEU A 76 -41.79 25.82 21.31
CA LEU A 76 -40.42 25.77 20.79
C LEU A 76 -39.89 27.19 20.71
N THR A 77 -38.66 27.40 21.15
CA THR A 77 -37.96 28.69 21.02
C THR A 77 -36.50 28.41 20.79
N MET A 78 -35.90 29.08 19.82
CA MET A 78 -34.50 28.88 19.47
C MET A 78 -33.71 30.14 19.82
N ALA A 79 -32.45 30.01 20.22
CA ALA A 79 -31.58 31.16 20.48
C ALA A 79 -30.13 30.79 20.15
N LYS A 80 -29.33 31.77 19.72
CA LYS A 80 -27.88 31.58 19.60
C LYS A 80 -27.25 31.65 20.99
N SER A 81 -26.33 30.74 21.30
CA SER A 81 -25.63 30.76 22.59
C SER A 81 -24.84 32.06 22.82
N ALA A 82 -24.36 32.69 21.74
CA ALA A 82 -23.54 33.91 21.81
C ALA A 82 -24.30 35.16 22.27
N ASN A 83 -25.58 35.30 21.94
CA ASN A 83 -26.35 36.51 22.23
C ASN A 83 -27.64 36.26 23.02
N GLY A 84 -28.06 34.99 23.19
CA GLY A 84 -29.26 34.60 23.94
C GLY A 84 -30.58 35.12 23.36
N LYS A 85 -30.58 35.76 22.18
CA LYS A 85 -31.78 36.36 21.60
C LYS A 85 -32.69 35.25 21.07
N ALA A 86 -33.90 35.21 21.61
CA ALA A 86 -34.92 34.25 21.20
C ALA A 86 -35.46 34.59 19.80
N GLU A 87 -35.32 33.64 18.88
CA GLU A 87 -35.87 33.69 17.53
C GLU A 87 -36.89 32.55 17.37
N ARG A 88 -38.05 32.87 16.80
CA ARG A 88 -39.21 31.95 16.72
C ARG A 88 -39.29 31.17 15.42
N TRP A 89 -38.66 31.65 14.35
CA TRP A 89 -38.89 31.14 13.00
C TRP A 89 -37.63 30.53 12.37
N ALA A 90 -36.52 31.26 12.40
CA ALA A 90 -35.27 30.83 11.81
C ALA A 90 -34.08 31.35 12.61
N LEU A 91 -33.03 30.54 12.70
CA LEU A 91 -31.71 30.96 13.17
C LEU A 91 -30.71 30.83 12.02
N GLU A 92 -30.12 31.93 11.61
CA GLU A 92 -29.05 31.93 10.62
C GLU A 92 -27.75 31.40 11.21
N ILE A 93 -27.06 30.56 10.45
CA ILE A 93 -25.76 29.97 10.79
C ILE A 93 -24.67 30.82 10.13
N ALA A 94 -23.58 31.08 10.86
CA ALA A 94 -22.42 31.77 10.30
C ALA A 94 -21.82 30.99 9.12
N GLU A 95 -21.15 31.67 8.19
CA GLU A 95 -20.60 31.08 6.98
C GLU A 95 -19.54 29.99 7.26
N ASP A 96 -18.90 30.04 8.41
CA ASP A 96 -17.88 29.13 8.95
C ASP A 96 -18.36 28.31 10.17
N GLY A 97 -19.55 28.60 10.71
CA GLY A 97 -20.13 27.91 11.86
C GLY A 97 -20.89 26.61 11.55
N VAL A 98 -20.79 25.62 12.43
CA VAL A 98 -21.64 24.41 12.43
C VAL A 98 -22.63 24.50 13.59
N PRO A 99 -23.94 24.29 13.37
CA PRO A 99 -24.91 24.35 14.45
C PRO A 99 -24.81 23.12 15.35
N THR A 100 -24.71 23.34 16.65
CA THR A 100 -24.74 22.29 17.67
C THR A 100 -25.78 22.61 18.73
N LEU A 101 -26.27 21.58 19.42
CA LEU A 101 -27.18 21.77 20.54
C LEU A 101 -26.37 22.23 21.77
N ALA A 102 -26.69 23.41 22.31
CA ALA A 102 -25.99 23.93 23.48
C ALA A 102 -26.32 23.08 24.73
N ALA A 103 -25.33 22.84 25.60
CA ALA A 103 -25.52 22.11 26.86
C ALA A 103 -26.59 22.75 27.78
N GLY A 104 -26.77 24.07 27.71
CA GLY A 104 -27.79 24.81 28.45
C GLY A 104 -29.22 24.73 27.86
N SER A 105 -29.46 23.90 26.85
CA SER A 105 -30.78 23.75 26.24
C SER A 105 -31.77 23.12 27.20
N LYS A 106 -32.93 23.76 27.41
CA LYS A 106 -33.97 23.27 28.33
C LYS A 106 -34.98 22.40 27.59
N LEU A 107 -35.11 21.14 28.01
CA LEU A 107 -36.13 20.21 27.52
C LEU A 107 -37.12 19.90 28.66
N VAL A 108 -38.41 20.15 28.43
CA VAL A 108 -39.48 19.82 29.38
C VAL A 108 -40.43 18.85 28.70
N LEU A 109 -40.54 17.63 29.24
CA LEU A 109 -41.46 16.61 28.76
C LEU A 109 -42.71 16.59 29.64
N LEU A 110 -43.87 16.46 29.01
CA LEU A 110 -45.15 16.37 29.71
C LEU A 110 -45.81 15.03 29.41
N ARG A 111 -46.34 14.38 30.44
CA ARG A 111 -47.24 13.22 30.30
C ARG A 111 -48.54 13.55 31.02
N ASP A 112 -49.65 13.47 30.29
CA ASP A 112 -50.99 13.84 30.79
C ASP A 112 -51.05 15.26 31.40
N GLY A 113 -50.25 16.18 30.83
CA GLY A 113 -50.17 17.58 31.27
C GLY A 113 -49.22 17.85 32.44
N LEU A 114 -48.61 16.81 33.03
CA LEU A 114 -47.69 16.95 34.16
C LEU A 114 -46.21 16.89 33.72
N PRO A 115 -45.33 17.75 34.25
CA PRO A 115 -43.89 17.67 34.02
C PRO A 115 -43.32 16.33 34.46
N LEU A 116 -42.65 15.66 33.53
CA LEU A 116 -41.85 14.47 33.81
C LEU A 116 -40.46 14.91 34.31
N PRO A 117 -40.01 14.46 35.48
CA PRO A 117 -38.64 14.69 35.91
C PRO A 117 -37.68 13.95 34.97
N LEU A 118 -36.66 14.66 34.48
CA LEU A 118 -35.60 14.10 33.66
C LEU A 118 -34.40 13.78 34.56
N ASP A 119 -33.96 12.53 34.53
CA ASP A 119 -32.66 12.14 35.07
C ASP A 119 -31.59 12.50 34.02
N GLU A 120 -30.81 13.54 34.31
CA GLU A 120 -29.75 14.03 33.43
C GLU A 120 -28.65 12.98 33.18
N GLY A 121 -28.32 12.15 34.19
CA GLY A 121 -27.33 11.09 34.06
C GLY A 121 -27.83 9.98 33.14
N ALA A 122 -29.09 9.56 33.31
CA ALA A 122 -29.71 8.58 32.42
C ALA A 122 -29.88 9.12 30.99
N LEU A 123 -30.22 10.40 30.83
CA LEU A 123 -30.34 11.08 29.54
C LEU A 123 -28.99 11.14 28.82
N SER A 124 -27.95 11.59 29.51
CA SER A 124 -26.58 11.64 28.97
C SER A 124 -26.13 10.26 28.51
N ALA A 125 -26.30 9.23 29.36
CA ALA A 125 -25.95 7.85 29.00
C ALA A 125 -26.78 7.32 27.81
N ALA A 126 -28.06 7.67 27.72
CA ALA A 126 -28.91 7.29 26.60
C ALA A 126 -28.49 8.00 25.29
N LEU A 127 -28.09 9.27 25.39
CA LEU A 127 -27.60 10.05 24.27
C LEU A 127 -26.27 9.52 23.75
N SER A 128 -25.31 9.23 24.64
CA SER A 128 -24.04 8.59 24.26
C SER A 128 -24.26 7.23 23.58
N ARG A 129 -25.21 6.42 24.06
CA ARG A 129 -25.61 5.17 23.39
C ARG A 129 -26.28 5.39 22.04
N ALA A 130 -26.93 6.54 21.82
CA ALA A 130 -27.51 6.88 20.52
C ALA A 130 -26.42 7.33 19.55
N HIS A 131 -25.47 8.15 20.01
CA HIS A 131 -24.28 8.54 19.22
C HIS A 131 -23.47 7.32 18.81
N ALA A 132 -23.14 6.43 19.74
CA ALA A 132 -22.41 5.20 19.44
C ALA A 132 -23.14 4.27 18.46
N ARG A 133 -24.48 4.30 18.41
CA ARG A 133 -25.28 3.54 17.42
C ARG A 133 -25.39 4.22 16.06
N SER A 134 -25.17 5.53 16.01
CA SER A 134 -25.15 6.33 14.78
C SER A 134 -23.82 6.27 14.07
N GLU A 135 -22.74 5.90 14.77
CA GLU A 135 -21.45 5.65 14.14
C GLU A 135 -21.47 4.39 13.29
N ASP A 136 -21.09 4.54 12.02
CA ASP A 136 -20.88 3.39 11.15
C ASP A 136 -19.71 2.53 11.67
N PRO A 137 -19.91 1.21 11.83
CA PRO A 137 -18.86 0.33 12.29
C PRO A 137 -17.79 0.13 11.21
N VAL A 138 -16.60 -0.30 11.64
CA VAL A 138 -15.59 -0.82 10.70
C VAL A 138 -16.17 -2.02 9.97
N LEU A 139 -16.17 -1.98 8.64
CA LEU A 139 -16.67 -3.06 7.83
C LEU A 139 -15.59 -4.13 7.60
N PRO A 140 -15.97 -5.42 7.57
CA PRO A 140 -15.04 -6.49 7.19
C PRO A 140 -14.61 -6.32 5.74
N LEU A 141 -13.40 -6.80 5.40
CA LEU A 141 -12.80 -6.61 4.07
C LEU A 141 -13.74 -7.04 2.93
N GLY A 142 -14.43 -8.18 3.06
CA GLY A 142 -15.37 -8.66 2.03
C GLY A 142 -16.61 -7.79 1.80
N LYS A 143 -16.88 -6.80 2.66
CA LYS A 143 -17.93 -5.79 2.47
C LYS A 143 -17.40 -4.45 2.00
N ARG A 144 -16.08 -4.24 1.95
CA ARG A 144 -15.44 -2.98 1.53
C ARG A 144 -14.40 -3.15 0.43
N ASP A 145 -14.25 -4.36 -0.12
CA ASP A 145 -13.26 -4.67 -1.15
C ASP A 145 -13.70 -5.88 -2.00
N ILE A 146 -13.04 -6.06 -3.14
CA ILE A 146 -13.21 -7.21 -4.04
C ILE A 146 -12.39 -8.38 -3.48
N THR A 147 -13.07 -9.45 -3.07
CA THR A 147 -12.39 -10.65 -2.57
C THR A 147 -11.95 -11.54 -3.72
N VAL A 148 -10.69 -12.00 -3.67
CA VAL A 148 -10.17 -12.99 -4.60
C VAL A 148 -10.73 -14.37 -4.22
N VAL A 149 -11.32 -15.08 -5.18
CA VAL A 149 -11.86 -16.42 -4.96
C VAL A 149 -10.72 -17.44 -4.87
N ALA A 150 -10.77 -18.33 -3.89
CA ALA A 150 -9.81 -19.42 -3.75
C ALA A 150 -9.83 -20.34 -4.99
N GLY A 151 -8.66 -20.59 -5.57
CA GLY A 151 -8.51 -21.51 -6.69
C GLY A 151 -8.62 -22.98 -6.27
N ARG A 152 -8.93 -23.85 -7.22
CA ARG A 152 -8.86 -25.31 -7.06
C ARG A 152 -7.63 -25.85 -7.78
N ASP A 153 -6.79 -26.57 -7.04
CA ASP A 153 -5.68 -27.31 -7.64
C ASP A 153 -6.22 -28.45 -8.53
N ARG A 154 -5.74 -28.50 -9.76
CA ARG A 154 -6.10 -29.50 -10.78
C ARG A 154 -5.01 -30.55 -10.98
N ASP A 155 -3.92 -30.47 -10.22
CA ASP A 155 -2.77 -31.37 -10.36
C ASP A 155 -2.25 -31.38 -11.81
N LEU A 156 -1.91 -30.19 -12.31
CA LEU A 156 -1.50 -29.98 -13.71
C LEU A 156 -0.19 -30.69 -14.07
N GLY A 157 0.58 -31.14 -13.07
CA GLY A 157 1.80 -31.92 -13.28
C GLY A 157 1.52 -33.36 -13.66
N ARG A 158 0.33 -33.88 -13.39
CA ARG A 158 -0.02 -35.29 -13.64
C ARG A 158 0.04 -35.63 -15.13
N TYR A 159 1.00 -36.47 -15.49
CA TYR A 159 1.19 -36.98 -16.84
C TYR A 159 0.79 -38.46 -16.95
N HIS A 160 0.21 -38.85 -18.09
CA HIS A 160 -0.10 -40.23 -18.43
C HIS A 160 0.61 -40.58 -19.74
N SER A 161 1.39 -41.67 -19.74
CA SER A 161 2.24 -42.02 -20.89
C SER A 161 1.42 -42.35 -22.14
N LEU A 162 1.95 -41.97 -23.30
CA LEU A 162 1.42 -42.33 -24.62
C LEU A 162 1.41 -43.84 -24.85
N LEU A 163 2.28 -44.59 -24.17
CA LEU A 163 2.31 -46.05 -24.24
C LEU A 163 0.99 -46.69 -23.76
N ASN A 164 0.21 -46.01 -22.91
CA ASN A 164 -1.13 -46.47 -22.51
C ASN A 164 -2.15 -46.39 -23.64
N GLN A 165 -1.90 -45.53 -24.65
CA GLN A 165 -2.81 -45.30 -25.78
C GLN A 165 -2.49 -46.20 -26.97
N LEU A 166 -1.34 -46.89 -26.94
CA LEU A 166 -0.95 -47.79 -28.03
C LEU A 166 -1.76 -49.11 -27.98
N PRO A 167 -2.19 -49.62 -29.15
CA PRO A 167 -2.91 -50.89 -29.23
C PRO A 167 -2.14 -52.07 -28.58
N LEU A 168 -2.90 -53.01 -27.99
CA LEU A 168 -2.36 -54.19 -27.29
C LEU A 168 -1.38 -55.02 -28.14
N VAL A 169 -1.54 -55.03 -29.47
CA VAL A 169 -0.67 -55.77 -30.40
C VAL A 169 0.80 -55.35 -30.30
N TYR A 170 1.09 -54.11 -29.90
CA TYR A 170 2.45 -53.63 -29.70
C TYR A 170 3.12 -54.21 -28.44
N GLY A 171 2.33 -54.66 -27.46
CA GLY A 171 2.84 -55.27 -26.22
C GLY A 171 3.66 -54.32 -25.35
N VAL A 172 3.51 -53.00 -25.55
CA VAL A 172 4.28 -51.96 -24.85
C VAL A 172 3.51 -51.30 -23.70
N GLY A 173 2.18 -51.36 -23.71
CA GLY A 173 1.34 -50.85 -22.64
C GLY A 173 1.32 -51.73 -21.38
N PRO A 174 0.35 -51.53 -20.48
CA PRO A 174 0.31 -52.15 -19.15
C PRO A 174 0.24 -53.68 -19.16
N PHE A 175 -0.44 -54.26 -20.16
CA PHE A 175 -0.60 -55.71 -20.29
C PHE A 175 0.66 -56.42 -20.81
N GLY A 176 1.61 -55.69 -21.39
CA GLY A 176 2.88 -56.23 -21.86
C GLY A 176 2.75 -57.28 -22.97
N LEU A 177 3.81 -58.09 -23.11
CA LEU A 177 3.86 -59.25 -24.01
C LEU A 177 3.59 -60.55 -23.24
N PRO A 178 3.04 -61.60 -23.88
CA PRO A 178 2.89 -62.91 -23.26
C PRO A 178 4.27 -63.53 -22.94
N ALA A 179 4.31 -64.39 -21.91
CA ALA A 179 5.55 -65.06 -21.48
C ALA A 179 6.20 -65.91 -22.60
N SER A 180 5.39 -66.43 -23.52
CA SER A 180 5.81 -67.20 -24.71
C SER A 180 6.46 -66.36 -25.82
N ALA A 181 6.48 -65.02 -25.71
CA ALA A 181 7.06 -64.15 -26.72
C ALA A 181 8.54 -64.48 -26.97
N THR A 182 8.96 -64.45 -28.23
CA THR A 182 10.36 -64.71 -28.58
C THR A 182 11.29 -63.63 -28.03
N PRO A 183 12.60 -63.92 -27.80
CA PRO A 183 13.57 -62.91 -27.41
C PRO A 183 13.60 -61.70 -28.36
N ALA A 184 13.50 -61.94 -29.67
CA ALA A 184 13.44 -60.89 -30.68
C ALA A 184 12.21 -59.98 -30.48
N ARG A 185 11.02 -60.55 -30.22
CA ARG A 185 9.81 -59.75 -30.00
C ARG A 185 9.89 -58.91 -28.72
N ARG A 186 10.48 -59.45 -27.65
CA ARG A 186 10.76 -58.71 -26.41
C ARG A 186 11.71 -57.54 -26.65
N ALA A 187 12.76 -57.73 -27.44
CA ALA A 187 13.70 -56.67 -27.79
C ALA A 187 13.02 -55.54 -28.60
N GLN A 188 12.19 -55.88 -29.59
CA GLN A 188 11.41 -54.91 -30.37
C GLN A 188 10.47 -54.07 -29.48
N ALA A 189 9.75 -54.70 -28.56
CA ALA A 189 8.88 -53.98 -27.63
C ALA A 189 9.69 -53.05 -26.70
N LYS A 190 10.87 -53.48 -26.22
CA LYS A 190 11.77 -52.63 -25.43
C LYS A 190 12.28 -51.42 -26.22
N GLN A 191 12.66 -51.62 -27.49
CA GLN A 191 13.10 -50.53 -28.38
C GLN A 191 11.97 -49.52 -28.64
N LEU A 192 10.75 -49.99 -28.90
CA LEU A 192 9.59 -49.11 -29.08
C LEU A 192 9.26 -48.35 -27.79
N ARG A 193 9.31 -49.00 -26.63
CA ARG A 193 9.15 -48.33 -25.33
C ARG A 193 10.19 -47.22 -25.13
N ALA A 194 11.46 -47.49 -25.41
CA ALA A 194 12.52 -46.49 -25.29
C ALA A 194 12.32 -45.32 -26.28
N PHE A 195 11.91 -45.62 -27.51
CA PHE A 195 11.60 -44.61 -28.52
C PHE A 195 10.45 -43.68 -28.08
N VAL A 196 9.35 -44.24 -27.57
CA VAL A 196 8.21 -43.44 -27.11
C VAL A 196 8.54 -42.69 -25.81
N ALA A 197 9.34 -43.28 -24.92
CA ALA A 197 9.75 -42.64 -23.66
C ALA A 197 10.45 -41.29 -23.88
N PHE A 198 11.18 -41.13 -25.00
CA PHE A 198 11.76 -39.83 -25.37
C PHE A 198 10.68 -38.75 -25.58
N PHE A 199 9.62 -39.06 -26.32
CA PHE A 199 8.51 -38.13 -26.55
C PHE A 199 7.67 -37.91 -25.29
N ASP A 200 7.45 -38.98 -24.53
CA ASP A 200 6.80 -38.89 -23.21
C ASP A 200 7.55 -37.90 -22.31
N GLN A 201 8.88 -37.90 -22.32
CA GLN A 201 9.68 -37.02 -21.45
C GLN A 201 9.51 -35.55 -21.84
N ILE A 202 9.47 -35.24 -23.14
CA ILE A 202 9.19 -33.89 -23.65
C ILE A 202 7.82 -33.42 -23.14
N LEU A 203 6.79 -34.26 -23.30
CA LEU A 203 5.43 -33.92 -22.87
C LEU A 203 5.33 -33.80 -21.34
N ALA A 204 5.95 -34.70 -20.59
CA ALA A 204 5.99 -34.62 -19.14
C ALA A 204 6.67 -33.33 -18.66
N ASN A 205 7.74 -32.88 -19.33
CA ASN A 205 8.37 -31.60 -19.04
C ASN A 205 7.43 -30.42 -19.36
N CYS A 206 6.63 -30.48 -20.43
CA CYS A 206 5.61 -29.46 -20.69
C CYS A 206 4.56 -29.39 -19.55
N PHE A 207 4.12 -30.54 -19.04
CA PHE A 207 3.19 -30.60 -17.90
C PHE A 207 3.82 -30.06 -16.61
N ALA A 208 5.11 -30.37 -16.37
CA ALA A 208 5.86 -29.79 -15.25
C ALA A 208 5.92 -28.26 -15.38
N GLN A 209 6.29 -27.76 -16.57
CA GLN A 209 6.33 -26.32 -16.83
C GLN A 209 4.98 -25.64 -16.58
N LEU A 210 3.87 -26.29 -16.97
CA LEU A 210 2.52 -25.78 -16.73
C LEU A 210 2.16 -25.80 -15.24
N ALA A 211 2.51 -26.86 -14.51
CA ALA A 211 2.28 -26.98 -13.07
C ALA A 211 2.97 -25.84 -12.30
N HIS A 212 4.17 -25.45 -12.74
CA HIS A 212 4.96 -24.38 -12.15
C HIS A 212 4.66 -22.97 -12.72
N ALA A 213 3.64 -22.81 -13.58
CA ALA A 213 3.27 -21.51 -14.14
C ALA A 213 2.95 -20.48 -13.04
N ARG A 214 2.32 -20.91 -11.94
CA ARG A 214 2.04 -20.06 -10.78
C ARG A 214 3.32 -19.43 -10.21
N GLU A 215 4.42 -20.17 -10.16
CA GLU A 215 5.68 -19.70 -9.58
C GLU A 215 6.38 -18.70 -10.50
N LEU A 216 6.32 -18.93 -11.82
CA LEU A 216 6.85 -18.02 -12.84
C LEU A 216 6.22 -16.63 -12.77
N PHE A 217 4.91 -16.54 -12.47
CA PHE A 217 4.16 -15.30 -12.34
C PHE A 217 3.92 -14.87 -10.88
N SER A 218 4.57 -15.53 -9.91
CA SER A 218 4.50 -15.14 -8.50
C SER A 218 5.57 -14.12 -8.15
N HIS A 219 5.22 -13.12 -7.34
CA HIS A 219 6.18 -12.20 -6.71
C HIS A 219 6.51 -12.58 -5.26
N TYR A 220 6.04 -13.73 -4.75
CA TYR A 220 6.31 -14.19 -3.38
C TYR A 220 7.50 -15.17 -3.25
N GLY A 221 8.20 -15.46 -4.35
CA GLY A 221 9.36 -16.38 -4.35
C GLY A 221 10.59 -15.80 -5.06
N GLU A 222 11.77 -16.17 -4.56
CA GLU A 222 13.09 -15.78 -5.10
C GLU A 222 13.76 -16.87 -5.94
N ALA A 223 13.06 -17.99 -6.17
CA ALA A 223 13.64 -19.10 -6.92
C ALA A 223 14.07 -18.63 -8.33
N PRO A 224 15.34 -18.83 -8.71
CA PRO A 224 15.85 -18.40 -10.02
C PRO A 224 15.40 -19.34 -11.14
N ARG A 225 14.91 -20.54 -10.79
CA ARG A 225 14.55 -21.60 -11.73
C ARG A 225 13.32 -21.22 -12.55
N THR A 226 13.46 -21.30 -13.87
CA THR A 226 12.36 -21.01 -14.82
C THR A 226 11.98 -22.19 -15.71
N TYR A 227 12.81 -23.23 -15.78
CA TYR A 227 12.52 -24.47 -16.49
C TYR A 227 12.33 -25.62 -15.52
N PHE A 228 11.29 -26.41 -15.78
CA PHE A 228 10.90 -27.52 -14.91
C PHE A 228 10.80 -28.80 -15.73
N GLY A 229 11.38 -29.85 -15.18
CA GLY A 229 11.27 -31.21 -15.69
C GLY A 229 10.77 -32.13 -14.59
N GLN A 230 10.08 -33.19 -14.98
CA GLN A 230 9.65 -34.22 -14.04
C GLN A 230 10.05 -35.59 -14.58
N VAL A 231 10.52 -36.45 -13.70
CA VAL A 231 10.78 -37.85 -14.04
C VAL A 231 9.47 -38.51 -14.51
N LEU A 232 9.54 -39.25 -15.62
CA LEU A 232 8.40 -39.97 -16.18
C LEU A 232 7.91 -41.10 -15.28
N GLU A 233 6.81 -40.89 -14.57
CA GLU A 233 6.19 -41.94 -13.75
C GLU A 233 4.81 -42.30 -14.27
N ASP A 234 4.52 -43.59 -14.35
CA ASP A 234 3.18 -44.08 -14.64
C ASP A 234 2.94 -45.38 -13.87
N PRO A 235 1.90 -45.47 -13.02
CA PRO A 235 1.61 -46.69 -12.25
C PRO A 235 1.41 -47.93 -13.12
N ALA A 236 1.00 -47.75 -14.37
CA ALA A 236 0.70 -48.84 -15.28
C ALA A 236 1.93 -49.28 -16.10
N ILE A 237 3.04 -48.54 -16.06
CA ILE A 237 4.22 -48.77 -16.89
C ILE A 237 5.50 -48.71 -16.06
N ASN A 238 6.24 -49.83 -16.07
CA ASN A 238 7.55 -49.88 -15.42
C ASN A 238 8.62 -49.16 -16.27
N PHE A 239 8.81 -47.87 -16.00
CA PHE A 239 9.88 -47.06 -16.59
C PHE A 239 11.27 -47.34 -15.99
N ASP A 240 11.38 -47.93 -14.79
CA ASP A 240 12.68 -48.26 -14.19
C ASP A 240 13.49 -49.22 -15.06
N ALA A 241 12.82 -50.13 -15.77
CA ALA A 241 13.46 -51.04 -16.71
C ALA A 241 14.09 -50.36 -17.94
N LEU A 242 13.77 -49.08 -18.18
CA LEU A 242 14.28 -48.25 -19.28
C LEU A 242 15.30 -47.20 -18.79
N ARG A 243 15.31 -46.88 -17.49
CA ARG A 243 16.21 -45.87 -16.93
C ARG A 243 17.60 -46.45 -16.72
N LEU A 244 18.61 -45.63 -16.99
CA LEU A 244 20.01 -45.93 -16.70
C LEU A 244 20.42 -45.52 -15.28
N LEU A 245 19.75 -44.49 -14.76
CA LEU A 245 19.96 -43.93 -13.42
C LEU A 245 18.75 -44.27 -12.54
N ASP A 246 18.96 -44.36 -11.23
CA ASP A 246 17.84 -44.39 -10.29
C ASP A 246 17.02 -43.10 -10.39
N ARG A 247 15.77 -43.17 -9.92
CA ARG A 247 14.81 -42.05 -9.98
C ARG A 247 15.39 -40.73 -9.48
N GLY A 248 16.09 -40.75 -8.33
CA GLY A 248 16.60 -39.53 -7.70
C GLY A 248 17.71 -38.89 -8.53
N ARG A 249 18.69 -39.70 -8.94
CA ARG A 249 19.78 -39.23 -9.82
C ARG A 249 19.28 -38.78 -11.19
N HIS A 250 18.24 -39.44 -11.71
CA HIS A 250 17.63 -39.03 -12.97
C HIS A 250 16.91 -37.68 -12.84
N GLN A 251 16.24 -37.40 -11.72
CA GLN A 251 15.64 -36.08 -11.48
C GLN A 251 16.70 -34.98 -11.41
N VAL A 252 17.83 -35.22 -10.72
CA VAL A 252 18.95 -34.25 -10.68
C VAL A 252 19.49 -33.98 -12.07
N TRP A 253 19.73 -35.04 -12.85
CA TRP A 253 20.15 -34.90 -14.24
C TRP A 253 19.12 -34.17 -15.10
N LEU A 254 17.83 -34.44 -14.93
CA LEU A 254 16.76 -33.72 -15.65
C LEU A 254 16.73 -32.25 -15.28
N ASP A 255 16.88 -31.91 -14.00
CA ASP A 255 16.91 -30.54 -13.52
C ASP A 255 18.05 -29.75 -14.16
N GLU A 256 19.20 -30.39 -14.40
CA GLU A 256 20.32 -29.82 -15.15
C GLU A 256 20.05 -29.81 -16.67
N ALA A 257 19.47 -30.87 -17.23
CA ALA A 257 19.31 -31.04 -18.69
C ALA A 257 18.17 -30.21 -19.31
N VAL A 258 17.14 -29.86 -18.52
CA VAL A 258 16.04 -28.98 -18.99
C VAL A 258 16.45 -27.51 -19.01
N VAL A 259 17.49 -27.17 -18.25
CA VAL A 259 18.16 -25.88 -18.37
C VAL A 259 19.20 -26.07 -19.46
N ASP A 260 19.20 -25.22 -20.49
CA ASP A 260 20.30 -25.25 -21.45
C ASP A 260 21.57 -24.77 -20.74
N THR A 261 22.33 -25.73 -20.19
CA THR A 261 23.57 -25.47 -19.45
C THR A 261 24.67 -24.89 -20.35
N ALA A 262 24.49 -24.91 -21.68
CA ALA A 262 25.36 -24.18 -22.60
C ALA A 262 25.08 -22.66 -22.63
N VAL A 263 24.00 -22.18 -21.98
CA VAL A 263 23.54 -20.77 -21.98
C VAL A 263 23.51 -20.14 -20.55
N ASP A 264 24.11 -20.83 -19.56
CA ASP A 264 24.45 -20.34 -18.22
C ASP A 264 23.27 -20.09 -17.25
N GLU A 265 23.53 -20.21 -15.93
CA GLU A 265 22.54 -19.90 -14.86
C GLU A 265 21.93 -18.50 -15.03
N LEU A 266 22.70 -17.60 -15.63
CA LEU A 266 22.32 -16.26 -16.04
C LEU A 266 21.06 -16.24 -16.92
N GLY A 267 20.90 -17.17 -17.87
CA GLY A 267 19.73 -17.19 -18.76
C GLY A 267 18.42 -17.46 -18.02
N SER A 268 18.44 -18.27 -16.95
CA SER A 268 17.25 -18.47 -16.11
C SER A 268 16.93 -17.23 -15.29
N LEU A 269 17.95 -16.52 -14.80
CA LEU A 269 17.79 -15.24 -14.10
C LEU A 269 17.20 -14.16 -15.01
N GLU A 270 17.74 -13.98 -16.21
CA GLU A 270 17.22 -13.02 -17.19
C GLU A 270 15.76 -13.31 -17.57
N ARG A 271 15.42 -14.59 -17.75
CA ARG A 271 14.04 -15.00 -18.01
C ARG A 271 13.13 -14.69 -16.82
N ARG A 272 13.60 -14.92 -15.58
CA ARG A 272 12.87 -14.54 -14.37
C ARG A 272 12.67 -13.03 -14.29
N ALA A 273 13.70 -12.23 -14.57
CA ALA A 273 13.62 -10.78 -14.61
C ALA A 273 12.59 -10.29 -15.65
N ARG A 274 12.50 -10.93 -16.82
CA ARG A 274 11.47 -10.63 -17.84
C ARG A 274 10.05 -10.95 -17.37
N PHE A 275 9.83 -12.08 -16.67
CA PHE A 275 8.51 -12.36 -16.09
C PHE A 275 8.08 -11.28 -15.10
N LEU A 276 9.00 -10.82 -14.24
CA LEU A 276 8.73 -9.74 -13.30
C LEU A 276 8.50 -8.40 -14.01
N GLY A 277 9.28 -8.10 -15.06
CA GLY A 277 9.05 -6.94 -15.93
C GLY A 277 7.65 -6.94 -16.56
N HIS A 278 7.17 -8.11 -17.01
CA HIS A 278 5.81 -8.26 -17.51
C HIS A 278 4.75 -7.97 -16.43
N LEU A 279 4.98 -8.37 -15.18
CA LEU A 279 4.07 -8.06 -14.07
C LEU A 279 4.06 -6.56 -13.74
N LEU A 280 5.23 -5.91 -13.76
CA LEU A 280 5.36 -4.47 -13.56
C LEU A 280 4.63 -3.67 -14.65
N ALA A 281 4.74 -4.11 -15.90
CA ALA A 281 4.08 -3.47 -17.04
C ALA A 281 2.54 -3.44 -16.91
N ARG A 282 1.92 -4.35 -16.14
CA ARG A 282 0.47 -4.29 -15.87
C ARG A 282 0.06 -3.06 -15.07
N TYR A 283 1.00 -2.46 -14.36
CA TYR A 283 0.83 -1.23 -13.61
C TYR A 283 1.44 -0.01 -14.34
N ALA A 284 1.84 -0.17 -15.61
CA ALA A 284 2.60 0.81 -16.38
C ALA A 284 3.92 1.22 -15.73
N GLU A 285 4.54 0.30 -15.00
CA GLU A 285 5.82 0.51 -14.32
C GLU A 285 6.96 -0.18 -15.08
N GLU A 286 8.10 0.48 -15.14
CA GLU A 286 9.35 -0.02 -15.70
C GLU A 286 10.47 0.23 -14.69
N LEU A 287 11.30 -0.80 -14.44
CA LEU A 287 12.45 -0.71 -13.56
C LEU A 287 13.72 -0.97 -14.37
N ASP A 288 14.40 0.11 -14.75
CA ASP A 288 15.70 0.09 -15.39
C ASP A 288 16.72 -0.58 -14.49
N GLU A 289 17.62 -1.38 -15.06
CA GLU A 289 18.75 -1.95 -14.34
C GLU A 289 19.61 -0.82 -13.72
N VAL A 290 19.86 -0.91 -12.42
CA VAL A 290 20.75 0.04 -11.74
C VAL A 290 22.14 -0.55 -11.73
N ASP A 291 23.06 0.13 -12.40
CA ASP A 291 24.48 -0.21 -12.30
C ASP A 291 25.07 0.42 -11.03
N VAL A 292 24.88 -0.26 -9.89
CA VAL A 292 25.45 0.16 -8.60
C VAL A 292 26.96 -0.17 -8.49
N GLY A 293 27.54 -0.71 -9.56
CA GLY A 293 28.96 -0.92 -9.82
C GLY A 293 29.79 -1.80 -8.87
N GLY A 294 30.94 -2.22 -9.44
CA GLY A 294 31.86 -3.26 -8.94
C GLY A 294 31.99 -4.42 -9.93
N GLN A 295 33.10 -5.17 -9.88
CA GLN A 295 33.34 -6.41 -10.65
C GLN A 295 32.36 -7.57 -10.29
N GLN A 296 31.12 -7.25 -9.91
CA GLN A 296 30.08 -8.23 -9.65
C GLN A 296 29.79 -9.03 -10.90
N GLN A 297 29.67 -10.33 -10.73
CA GLN A 297 29.35 -11.25 -11.81
C GLN A 297 27.94 -10.91 -12.34
N ALA A 298 27.71 -11.10 -13.64
CA ALA A 298 26.43 -10.78 -14.28
C ALA A 298 25.22 -11.43 -13.57
N ALA A 299 25.41 -12.65 -13.04
CA ALA A 299 24.39 -13.37 -12.28
C ALA A 299 24.00 -12.66 -10.97
N GLU A 300 24.97 -12.10 -10.23
CA GLU A 300 24.70 -11.36 -8.98
C GLU A 300 23.91 -10.09 -9.25
N ARG A 301 24.26 -9.36 -10.33
CA ARG A 301 23.55 -8.14 -10.76
C ARG A 301 22.11 -8.45 -11.14
N THR A 302 21.90 -9.49 -11.94
CA THR A 302 20.55 -9.92 -12.36
C THR A 302 19.72 -10.39 -11.16
N MET A 303 20.34 -11.07 -10.19
CA MET A 303 19.67 -11.46 -8.95
C MET A 303 19.28 -10.25 -8.09
N ALA A 304 20.15 -9.24 -7.98
CA ALA A 304 19.83 -7.99 -7.30
C ALA A 304 18.64 -7.28 -7.96
N ASP A 305 18.61 -7.21 -9.29
CA ASP A 305 17.47 -6.67 -10.05
C ASP A 305 16.17 -7.46 -9.80
N ILE A 306 16.23 -8.80 -9.80
CA ILE A 306 15.08 -9.66 -9.47
C ILE A 306 14.55 -9.33 -8.06
N ARG A 307 15.42 -9.26 -7.05
CA ARG A 307 15.01 -8.93 -5.67
C ARG A 307 14.37 -7.55 -5.59
N ARG A 308 14.92 -6.57 -6.29
CA ARG A 308 14.38 -5.21 -6.39
C ARG A 308 12.99 -5.20 -7.02
N LYS A 309 12.80 -5.88 -8.16
CA LYS A 309 11.49 -6.02 -8.83
C LYS A 309 10.47 -6.75 -7.95
N LEU A 310 10.89 -7.78 -7.22
CA LEU A 310 10.04 -8.49 -6.26
C LEU A 310 9.61 -7.58 -5.11
N ALA A 311 10.54 -6.83 -4.52
CA ALA A 311 10.25 -5.89 -3.45
C ALA A 311 9.30 -4.78 -3.93
N PHE A 312 9.54 -4.23 -5.12
CA PHE A 312 8.66 -3.23 -5.73
C PHE A 312 7.25 -3.76 -5.95
N LEU A 313 7.08 -4.96 -6.52
CA LEU A 313 5.77 -5.57 -6.74
C LEU A 313 5.02 -5.86 -5.43
N ARG A 314 5.73 -6.30 -4.37
CA ARG A 314 5.13 -6.56 -3.05
C ARG A 314 4.65 -5.29 -2.37
N ASP A 315 5.45 -4.23 -2.45
CA ASP A 315 5.16 -2.96 -1.81
C ASP A 315 4.33 -2.01 -2.69
N TYR A 316 4.01 -2.41 -3.93
CA TYR A 316 3.37 -1.58 -4.94
C TYR A 316 2.11 -0.86 -4.44
N PRO A 317 1.13 -1.54 -3.78
CA PRO A 317 -0.07 -0.86 -3.30
C PRO A 317 0.24 0.29 -2.33
N ARG A 318 1.30 0.14 -1.52
CA ARG A 318 1.70 1.10 -0.51
C ARG A 318 2.46 2.29 -1.13
N ILE A 319 3.42 2.02 -2.02
CA ILE A 319 4.26 3.08 -2.64
C ILE A 319 3.52 3.85 -3.73
N SER A 320 2.53 3.24 -4.40
CA SER A 320 1.71 3.91 -5.40
C SER A 320 0.68 4.85 -4.75
N ALA A 321 -0.04 4.37 -3.72
CA ALA A 321 -1.02 5.17 -2.99
C ALA A 321 -0.36 6.28 -2.14
N GLY A 322 0.80 5.99 -1.55
CA GLY A 322 1.54 6.92 -0.70
C GLY A 322 2.44 7.91 -1.44
N ARG A 323 2.43 7.99 -2.79
CA ARG A 323 3.43 8.77 -3.55
C ARG A 323 3.61 10.23 -3.06
N GLY A 324 2.52 10.87 -2.63
CA GLY A 324 2.52 12.25 -2.14
C GLY A 324 2.56 12.38 -0.61
N SER A 325 2.75 11.29 0.14
CA SER A 325 2.80 11.36 1.61
C SER A 325 4.17 11.82 2.09
N GLY A 326 4.19 12.87 2.91
CA GLY A 326 5.38 13.34 3.62
C GLY A 326 5.73 12.49 4.85
N TYR A 327 6.77 12.91 5.56
CA TYR A 327 7.19 12.32 6.82
C TYR A 327 6.18 12.61 7.94
N ASP A 328 5.76 11.57 8.67
CA ASP A 328 4.89 11.73 9.83
C ASP A 328 5.74 11.94 11.08
N VAL A 329 5.79 13.18 11.56
CA VAL A 329 6.58 13.59 12.74
C VAL A 329 6.18 12.82 14.01
N PHE A 330 4.94 12.34 14.12
CA PHE A 330 4.47 11.60 15.29
C PHE A 330 4.73 10.10 15.21
N ARG A 331 5.28 9.63 14.08
CA ARG A 331 5.67 8.23 13.87
C ARG A 331 7.14 8.22 13.46
N PRO A 332 8.08 8.03 14.41
CA PRO A 332 9.52 8.12 14.14
C PRO A 332 10.03 7.22 13.01
N ASN A 333 9.35 6.07 12.79
CA ASN A 333 9.68 5.12 11.73
C ASN A 333 8.92 5.38 10.42
N SER A 334 8.20 6.50 10.32
CA SER A 334 7.52 6.90 9.11
C SER A 334 8.53 7.25 8.03
N VAL A 335 8.25 6.84 6.81
CA VAL A 335 9.07 7.20 5.66
C VAL A 335 8.13 7.75 4.60
N ALA A 336 8.51 8.90 4.03
CA ALA A 336 7.77 9.52 2.93
C ALA A 336 7.62 8.51 1.77
N GLY A 337 6.47 8.54 1.10
CA GLY A 337 6.18 7.54 0.06
C GLY A 337 7.11 7.66 -1.15
N MET A 338 7.43 8.89 -1.55
CA MET A 338 8.46 9.17 -2.55
C MET A 338 9.82 8.58 -2.16
N ALA A 339 10.25 8.70 -0.90
CA ALA A 339 11.51 8.11 -0.45
C ALA A 339 11.50 6.57 -0.52
N GLN A 340 10.39 5.93 -0.15
CA GLN A 340 10.28 4.47 -0.25
C GLN A 340 10.33 4.00 -1.71
N ARG A 341 9.67 4.73 -2.61
CA ARG A 341 9.70 4.44 -4.04
C ARG A 341 11.10 4.61 -4.62
N LEU A 342 11.76 5.75 -4.37
CA LEU A 342 13.13 6.01 -4.82
C LEU A 342 14.11 4.96 -4.30
N ARG A 343 13.99 4.50 -3.04
CA ARG A 343 14.83 3.42 -2.51
C ARG A 343 14.72 2.15 -3.33
N LEU A 344 13.49 1.74 -3.66
CA LEU A 344 13.25 0.56 -4.47
C LEU A 344 13.73 0.76 -5.91
N GLU A 345 13.52 1.91 -6.52
CA GLU A 345 13.99 2.16 -7.89
C GLU A 345 15.52 2.25 -7.98
N LEU A 346 16.19 2.82 -6.99
CA LEU A 346 17.66 2.92 -6.93
C LEU A 346 18.34 1.64 -6.41
N GLY A 347 17.56 0.66 -5.93
CA GLY A 347 18.11 -0.55 -5.31
C GLY A 347 18.83 -0.29 -3.98
N VAL A 348 18.50 0.80 -3.30
CA VAL A 348 19.05 1.13 -1.98
C VAL A 348 18.35 0.25 -0.94
N PRO A 349 19.09 -0.58 -0.18
CA PRO A 349 18.47 -1.46 0.80
C PRO A 349 17.76 -0.65 1.90
N PRO A 350 16.70 -1.20 2.51
CA PRO A 350 16.04 -0.58 3.65
C PRO A 350 16.93 -0.71 4.89
N ASP A 351 17.90 0.18 5.02
CA ASP A 351 18.75 0.31 6.20
C ASP A 351 18.36 1.60 6.94
N ALA A 352 17.90 1.44 8.18
CA ALA A 352 17.53 2.56 9.04
C ALA A 352 18.76 3.27 9.63
N GLU A 353 19.89 2.59 9.75
CA GLU A 353 21.14 3.16 10.27
C GLU A 353 21.94 3.84 9.15
N HIS A 354 21.83 3.33 7.92
CA HIS A 354 22.50 3.89 6.74
C HIS A 354 21.53 4.10 5.57
N PRO A 355 20.52 4.99 5.72
CA PRO A 355 19.57 5.27 4.66
C PRO A 355 20.31 5.97 3.53
N GLY A 356 20.62 5.32 2.41
CA GLY A 356 21.50 5.90 1.35
C GLY A 356 21.16 7.32 0.87
N PHE A 357 19.96 7.82 1.21
CA PHE A 357 19.57 9.23 1.15
C PHE A 357 18.47 9.56 2.17
N GLU A 358 18.27 10.85 2.42
CA GLU A 358 17.17 11.43 3.20
C GLU A 358 16.47 12.55 2.43
N ILE A 359 15.17 12.72 2.69
CA ILE A 359 14.39 13.85 2.19
C ILE A 359 14.14 14.82 3.35
N VAL A 360 14.51 16.07 3.13
CA VAL A 360 14.29 17.20 4.04
C VAL A 360 13.15 18.05 3.49
N GLU A 361 12.05 18.10 4.24
CA GLU A 361 10.92 18.98 3.95
C GLU A 361 11.18 20.35 4.57
N HIS A 362 11.41 21.38 3.76
CA HIS A 362 11.76 22.71 4.29
C HIS A 362 10.62 23.28 5.15
N LEU A 363 9.37 22.90 4.87
CA LEU A 363 8.23 23.29 5.70
C LEU A 363 8.41 22.93 7.17
N LEU A 364 9.11 21.82 7.48
CA LEU A 364 9.39 21.41 8.85
C LEU A 364 10.46 22.27 9.52
N LEU A 365 11.32 22.94 8.74
CA LEU A 365 12.36 23.86 9.21
C LEU A 365 11.85 25.28 9.45
N ARG A 366 10.55 25.52 9.23
CA ARG A 366 9.96 26.85 9.45
C ARG A 366 10.12 27.24 10.92
N PRO A 367 10.58 28.47 11.23
CA PRO A 367 10.81 28.90 12.59
C PRO A 367 9.51 28.88 13.41
N VAL A 368 9.63 28.47 14.66
CA VAL A 368 8.56 28.52 15.66
C VAL A 368 8.72 29.74 16.56
N ALA A 369 7.70 30.05 17.36
CA ALA A 369 7.72 31.25 18.21
C ALA A 369 8.90 31.23 19.21
N GLU A 370 9.24 30.05 19.70
CA GLU A 370 10.28 29.78 20.67
C GLU A 370 11.69 29.94 20.08
N ASP A 371 11.86 29.91 18.76
CA ASP A 371 13.16 30.14 18.11
C ASP A 371 13.67 31.55 18.34
N ARG A 372 12.78 32.50 18.67
CA ARG A 372 13.14 33.87 19.09
C ARG A 372 13.92 33.90 20.40
N ASN A 373 13.83 32.84 21.20
CA ASN A 373 14.50 32.75 22.51
C ASN A 373 15.83 32.00 22.42
N GLN A 374 16.27 31.61 21.22
CA GLN A 374 17.57 30.95 21.05
C GLN A 374 18.69 31.91 21.47
N LYS A 375 19.62 31.38 22.28
CA LYS A 375 20.80 32.11 22.73
C LYS A 375 22.04 31.55 22.04
N GLY A 376 22.92 32.42 21.58
CA GLY A 376 24.22 32.06 21.02
C GLY A 376 25.17 31.53 22.08
N GLU A 377 26.37 31.12 21.66
CA GLU A 377 27.40 30.53 22.53
C GLU A 377 27.83 31.47 23.68
N GLU A 378 27.66 32.80 23.51
CA GLU A 378 27.98 33.83 24.51
C GLU A 378 26.74 34.36 25.26
N GLY A 379 25.57 33.73 25.09
CA GLY A 379 24.33 34.11 25.78
C GLY A 379 23.55 35.29 25.17
N GLU A 380 24.04 35.85 24.07
CA GLU A 380 23.32 36.84 23.25
C GLU A 380 22.13 36.21 22.52
N GLU A 381 21.11 37.01 22.16
CA GLU A 381 20.00 36.54 21.33
C GLU A 381 20.54 36.10 19.96
N ALA A 382 20.52 34.80 19.69
CA ALA A 382 20.81 34.25 18.38
C ALA A 382 19.50 34.19 17.60
N VAL A 383 19.15 35.28 16.93
CA VAL A 383 18.09 35.22 15.91
C VAL A 383 18.61 34.30 14.80
N PRO A 384 17.93 33.19 14.47
CA PRO A 384 18.33 32.36 13.34
C PRO A 384 18.13 33.17 12.06
N LEU A 385 19.18 33.90 11.66
CA LEU A 385 19.22 34.62 10.40
C LEU A 385 19.41 33.57 9.31
N LEU A 386 18.40 33.42 8.45
CA LEU A 386 18.58 32.72 7.21
C LEU A 386 19.58 33.50 6.35
N ALA A 387 20.75 32.90 6.14
CA ALA A 387 21.76 33.45 5.24
C ALA A 387 21.58 32.86 3.83
N GLY A 388 21.80 33.68 2.80
CA GLY A 388 21.73 33.21 1.40
C GLY A 388 20.32 32.84 0.95
N VAL A 389 19.32 33.66 1.30
CA VAL A 389 17.92 33.42 0.93
C VAL A 389 17.67 33.89 -0.50
N ASP A 390 17.43 32.95 -1.41
CA ASP A 390 17.16 33.23 -2.83
C ASP A 390 15.69 33.56 -3.13
N ARG A 391 14.78 33.37 -2.15
CA ARG A 391 13.32 33.54 -2.31
C ARG A 391 12.68 34.17 -1.08
N SER A 392 11.61 34.93 -1.26
CA SER A 392 10.86 35.54 -0.14
C SER A 392 10.32 34.52 0.87
N ASP A 393 9.90 33.34 0.40
CA ASP A 393 9.53 32.19 1.24
C ASP A 393 10.43 30.99 0.89
N PRO A 394 11.48 30.72 1.68
CA PRO A 394 12.40 29.61 1.43
C PRO A 394 11.88 28.25 1.96
N TYR A 395 10.73 28.23 2.64
CA TYR A 395 10.19 27.04 3.30
C TYR A 395 9.05 26.38 2.54
N SER A 396 8.11 27.18 2.01
CA SER A 396 6.95 26.63 1.32
C SER A 396 7.33 25.97 0.00
N MET A 397 6.74 24.80 -0.23
CA MET A 397 6.89 24.06 -1.50
C MET A 397 8.35 23.77 -1.89
N GLN A 398 9.25 23.60 -0.92
CA GLN A 398 10.65 23.26 -1.16
C GLN A 398 11.01 21.94 -0.46
N LEU A 399 11.73 21.08 -1.18
CA LEU A 399 12.33 19.85 -0.71
C LEU A 399 13.83 19.88 -0.98
N ALA A 400 14.61 19.31 -0.08
CA ALA A 400 15.98 18.95 -0.34
C ALA A 400 16.14 17.44 -0.25
N VAL A 401 16.73 16.81 -1.27
CA VAL A 401 17.08 15.38 -1.23
C VAL A 401 18.58 15.27 -1.07
N VAL A 402 18.99 14.67 0.05
CA VAL A 402 20.40 14.58 0.46
C VAL A 402 20.85 13.14 0.30
N PHE A 403 21.74 12.91 -0.66
CA PHE A 403 22.35 11.62 -0.96
C PHE A 403 23.75 11.52 -0.36
N ARG A 404 24.12 10.30 0.04
CA ARG A 404 25.53 9.96 0.27
C ARG A 404 26.25 9.92 -1.07
N GLU A 405 27.45 10.50 -1.13
CA GLU A 405 28.30 10.44 -2.31
C GLU A 405 28.59 8.97 -2.70
N PRO A 406 28.58 8.64 -4.00
CA PRO A 406 28.96 7.31 -4.44
C PRO A 406 30.39 6.98 -4.00
N PRO A 407 30.68 5.74 -3.58
CA PRO A 407 32.01 5.37 -3.13
C PRO A 407 33.02 5.55 -4.26
N ALA A 408 34.22 6.06 -3.97
CA ALA A 408 35.26 6.30 -4.97
C ALA A 408 35.61 5.04 -5.81
N ALA A 409 35.41 3.85 -5.23
CA ALA A 409 35.59 2.55 -5.88
C ALA A 409 34.63 2.32 -7.07
N LEU A 410 33.52 3.05 -7.15
CA LEU A 410 32.55 2.96 -8.25
C LEU A 410 33.15 3.45 -9.58
N GLY A 411 34.15 4.32 -9.52
CA GLY A 411 34.75 4.95 -10.69
C GLY A 411 33.90 6.11 -11.24
N LYS A 412 34.56 7.09 -11.85
CA LYS A 412 33.93 8.37 -12.24
C LYS A 412 32.77 8.22 -13.23
N HIS A 413 32.88 7.30 -14.18
CA HIS A 413 31.84 7.11 -15.20
C HIS A 413 30.56 6.53 -14.60
N HIS A 414 30.67 5.46 -13.81
CA HIS A 414 29.50 4.84 -13.16
C HIS A 414 28.90 5.76 -12.09
N ALA A 415 29.73 6.52 -11.35
CA ALA A 415 29.24 7.56 -10.46
C ALA A 415 28.41 8.62 -11.21
N ALA A 416 28.92 9.17 -12.30
CA ALA A 416 28.16 10.14 -13.12
C ALA A 416 26.86 9.55 -13.70
N THR A 417 26.88 8.28 -14.09
CA THR A 417 25.68 7.58 -14.60
C THR A 417 24.63 7.40 -13.49
N TYR A 418 25.07 7.03 -12.28
CA TYR A 418 24.21 6.92 -11.12
C TYR A 418 23.63 8.27 -10.69
N GLU A 419 24.43 9.34 -10.69
CA GLU A 419 23.97 10.70 -10.40
C GLU A 419 22.88 11.15 -11.38
N GLN A 420 23.08 10.92 -12.69
CA GLN A 420 22.06 11.22 -13.72
C GLN A 420 20.77 10.43 -13.53
N LEU A 421 20.88 9.15 -13.16
CA LEU A 421 19.70 8.33 -12.83
C LEU A 421 18.96 8.91 -11.63
N VAL A 422 19.69 9.24 -10.55
CA VAL A 422 19.12 9.84 -9.35
C VAL A 422 18.41 11.15 -9.67
N GLU A 423 19.05 12.05 -10.44
CA GLU A 423 18.45 13.33 -10.86
C GLU A 423 17.16 13.11 -11.64
N ARG A 424 17.17 12.18 -12.61
CA ARG A 424 15.98 11.83 -13.41
C ARG A 424 14.85 11.34 -12.52
N LEU A 425 15.11 10.37 -11.64
CA LEU A 425 14.08 9.78 -10.78
C LEU A 425 13.55 10.78 -9.76
N VAL A 426 14.41 11.60 -9.15
CA VAL A 426 13.98 12.65 -8.23
C VAL A 426 13.07 13.65 -8.96
N ALA A 427 13.42 14.07 -10.17
CA ALA A 427 12.59 14.98 -10.97
C ALA A 427 11.25 14.35 -11.37
N GLU A 428 11.23 13.08 -11.79
CA GLU A 428 10.02 12.35 -12.19
C GLU A 428 9.04 12.17 -11.02
N HIS A 429 9.54 11.88 -9.82
CA HIS A 429 8.70 11.59 -8.66
C HIS A 429 8.36 12.82 -7.81
N THR A 430 9.04 13.95 -8.01
CA THR A 430 8.73 15.19 -7.33
C THR A 430 7.42 15.78 -7.88
N PRO A 431 6.41 16.03 -7.03
CA PRO A 431 5.20 16.73 -7.45
C PRO A 431 5.51 18.09 -8.10
N ALA A 432 4.85 18.41 -9.21
CA ALA A 432 5.15 19.60 -10.02
C ALA A 432 5.03 20.96 -9.28
N HIS A 433 4.33 21.00 -8.15
CA HIS A 433 4.19 22.21 -7.33
C HIS A 433 5.35 22.39 -6.33
N LEU A 434 6.22 21.38 -6.15
CA LEU A 434 7.37 21.42 -5.25
C LEU A 434 8.65 21.72 -6.04
N GLY A 435 9.47 22.62 -5.50
CA GLY A 435 10.88 22.75 -5.91
C GLY A 435 11.72 21.73 -5.16
N VAL A 436 12.66 21.09 -5.85
CA VAL A 436 13.59 20.13 -5.25
C VAL A 436 15.03 20.54 -5.51
N THR A 437 15.85 20.52 -4.45
CA THR A 437 17.30 20.68 -4.54
C THR A 437 17.99 19.38 -4.16
N LEU A 438 19.01 19.00 -4.93
CA LEU A 438 19.76 17.78 -4.68
C LEU A 438 21.12 18.11 -4.06
N HIS A 439 21.50 17.37 -3.03
CA HIS A 439 22.77 17.53 -2.34
C HIS A 439 23.49 16.21 -2.17
N TRP A 440 24.79 16.20 -2.45
CA TRP A 440 25.69 15.09 -2.21
C TRP A 440 26.57 15.38 -0.99
N PHE A 441 26.69 14.40 -0.10
CA PHE A 441 27.46 14.47 1.14
C PHE A 441 28.47 13.33 1.19
N GLY A 442 29.74 13.67 1.41
CA GLY A 442 30.84 12.72 1.53
C GLY A 442 31.02 12.21 2.96
N ASP A 443 31.86 11.18 3.10
CA ASP A 443 32.10 10.54 4.41
C ASP A 443 33.18 11.24 5.24
N GLU A 444 34.21 11.85 4.62
CA GLU A 444 35.42 12.28 5.38
C GLU A 444 36.14 13.55 4.88
N THR A 445 35.79 14.14 3.72
CA THR A 445 36.49 15.33 3.19
C THR A 445 35.53 16.49 2.86
N GLY A 446 35.76 17.67 3.45
CA GLY A 446 35.00 18.91 3.17
C GLY A 446 34.07 19.37 4.30
N GLY A 447 33.09 20.23 4.02
CA GLY A 447 32.12 20.74 5.00
C GLY A 447 30.80 19.97 5.06
N LYS A 448 30.62 18.94 4.22
CA LYS A 448 29.36 18.19 4.04
C LYS A 448 29.54 16.73 4.46
N HIS A 449 29.45 16.48 5.77
CA HIS A 449 29.63 15.15 6.34
C HIS A 449 28.31 14.39 6.45
N TRP A 450 28.23 13.25 5.77
CA TRP A 450 27.03 12.41 5.72
C TRP A 450 26.54 11.97 7.11
N SER A 451 27.46 11.43 7.94
CA SER A 451 27.15 10.95 9.29
C SER A 451 26.67 12.06 10.23
N THR A 452 27.32 13.23 10.17
CA THR A 452 26.93 14.40 10.95
C THR A 452 25.54 14.90 10.55
N PHE A 453 25.27 14.99 9.24
CA PHE A 453 23.95 15.37 8.74
C PHE A 453 22.86 14.41 9.24
N LEU A 454 23.06 13.10 9.14
CA LEU A 454 22.10 12.11 9.62
C LEU A 454 21.81 12.27 11.12
N ASP A 455 22.85 12.42 11.95
CA ASP A 455 22.67 12.62 13.39
C ASP A 455 21.89 13.91 13.70
N CYS A 456 22.29 15.02 13.10
CA CYS A 456 21.61 16.31 13.26
C CYS A 456 20.15 16.25 12.80
N HIS A 457 19.88 15.66 11.64
CA HIS A 457 18.53 15.57 11.10
C HIS A 457 17.62 14.67 11.94
N ARG A 458 18.14 13.54 12.44
CA ARG A 458 17.43 12.66 13.38
C ARG A 458 17.09 13.40 14.68
N ARG A 459 18.09 14.03 15.31
CA ARG A 459 17.90 14.79 16.56
C ARG A 459 16.91 15.94 16.38
N PHE A 460 16.95 16.61 15.22
CA PHE A 460 15.98 17.63 14.87
C PHE A 460 14.55 17.07 14.79
N ARG A 461 14.34 15.94 14.09
CA ARG A 461 13.01 15.29 13.99
C ARG A 461 12.48 14.86 15.35
N GLU A 462 13.33 14.31 16.22
CA GLU A 462 12.98 13.93 17.59
C GLU A 462 12.56 15.15 18.43
N ALA A 463 13.35 16.24 18.37
CA ALA A 463 13.04 17.48 19.07
C ALA A 463 11.74 18.12 18.56
N LEU A 464 11.52 18.12 17.24
CA LEU A 464 10.30 18.65 16.62
C LEU A 464 9.07 17.85 17.04
N ALA A 465 9.17 16.52 17.12
CA ALA A 465 8.09 15.66 17.60
C ALA A 465 7.74 15.95 19.07
N ALA A 466 8.76 16.04 19.94
CA ALA A 466 8.58 16.38 21.35
C ALA A 466 7.97 17.78 21.54
N TYR A 467 8.35 18.74 20.71
CA TYR A 467 7.76 20.08 20.70
C TYR A 467 6.28 20.06 20.29
N ARG A 468 5.91 19.30 19.25
CA ARG A 468 4.53 19.27 18.71
C ARG A 468 3.53 18.44 19.53
N GLU A 469 3.99 17.43 20.26
CA GLU A 469 3.10 16.51 20.99
C GLU A 469 2.16 17.22 22.01
N PRO A 470 2.63 18.17 22.84
CA PRO A 470 1.76 18.91 23.78
C PRO A 470 0.75 19.81 23.08
N GLN A 471 1.13 20.41 21.95
CA GLN A 471 0.28 21.36 21.20
C GLN A 471 -0.93 20.66 20.56
N LEU A 472 -0.77 19.39 20.17
CA LEU A 472 -1.90 18.54 19.74
C LEU A 472 -2.83 18.15 20.89
N ARG A 473 -2.30 17.94 22.10
CA ARG A 473 -3.15 17.63 23.27
C ARG A 473 -3.84 18.87 23.84
N GLY A 474 -3.22 20.05 23.67
CA GLY A 474 -3.77 21.36 24.03
C GLY A 474 -5.00 21.77 23.21
N THR A 475 -5.25 21.16 22.05
CA THR A 475 -6.50 21.34 21.27
C THR A 475 -7.73 20.61 21.83
N ALA A 476 -7.72 20.22 23.10
CA ALA A 476 -8.92 20.31 23.92
C ALA A 476 -9.09 21.76 24.40
N ALA A 477 -9.13 22.70 23.43
CA ALA A 477 -9.14 24.12 23.69
C ALA A 477 -10.38 24.47 24.52
N SER A 478 -10.18 25.21 25.61
CA SER A 478 -11.29 25.88 26.26
C SER A 478 -11.91 26.87 25.25
N PRO A 479 -13.24 27.08 25.25
CA PRO A 479 -13.92 27.90 24.26
C PRO A 479 -13.42 29.35 24.13
N GLU A 480 -12.60 29.84 25.07
CA GLU A 480 -12.07 31.20 25.08
C GLU A 480 -10.87 31.39 24.13
N GLU A 481 -10.14 30.35 23.75
CA GLU A 481 -8.96 30.46 22.85
C GLU A 481 -9.30 30.38 21.36
N LEU A 482 -10.53 30.01 20.99
CA LEU A 482 -11.00 29.95 19.60
C LEU A 482 -11.47 31.30 19.02
N GLN A 483 -11.36 32.41 19.76
CA GLN A 483 -11.83 33.73 19.30
C GLN A 483 -10.79 34.61 18.61
N LEU A 484 -9.55 34.18 18.43
CA LEU A 484 -8.53 34.92 17.67
C LEU A 484 -7.63 33.94 16.90
N ALA A 485 -8.12 33.40 15.79
CA ALA A 485 -7.32 32.83 14.71
C ALA A 485 -7.97 33.15 13.36
#